data_AF-A0A429X8T7-F1
#
_entry.id   AF-A0A429X8T7-F1
#
_cell.length_a   1.000
_cell.length_b   1.000
_cell.length_c   1.000
_cell.angle_alpha   90.00
_cell.angle_beta   90.00
_cell.angle_gamma   90.00
#
_symmetry.space_group_name_H-M   'P 1'
#
loop_
_entity.id
_entity.type
_entity.pdbx_description
1 polymer ?
#
loop_
_entity_poly.entity_id
_entity_poly.type
_entity_poly.pdbx_seq_one_letter_code
_entity_poly.pdbx_strand_id
1 'polypeptide(L)'
;MERVVGTIARGLRCPIINKGDRIEDIVVDSVLKAAEVEGFTIQNKDIVTVTESVVARAQGNYATIDHIAKDVQAKFGDDTIGVIFPILSRNRFAVCLSGIAKGAKKIVLMLSYPSDEVGNHLVDLDTLDEKGINPWTDVLTEKQFREHFGYNKHTFTGVDYIDYYKSLVEEYGVECEVIFSNHPKTILEYTKSVLCCDIHSRDRTKRILRANGGEKIYSLDNILSESIDGSGFNEAYGLLGSNKATEDSVKLFPRNCQPVVDNIQEILKEKTGKTVEVMVYGDGAFKDPVGKIWELADPVVSPAYTAGLEGTPNEIKLKYLADNQFADLKGEELKKAISKYIDEKEDDLVGAMEAQGTTPRRLTDLIGSLSDLTSGSGDKGTPIVFIQGYFDNYTK
;
A
#
# COMPACT_ATOMS: atom_id res chain seq x y z
N MET A 1 20.23 26.97 -22.37
CA MET A 1 21.16 25.87 -22.04
C MET A 1 20.35 24.60 -22.17
N GLU A 2 20.77 23.64 -22.99
CA GLU A 2 20.01 22.41 -23.22
C GLU A 2 19.89 21.64 -21.90
N ARG A 3 18.67 21.33 -21.48
CA ARG A 3 18.44 20.53 -20.29
C ARG A 3 18.73 19.07 -20.62
N VAL A 4 19.75 18.51 -19.97
CA VAL A 4 20.20 17.12 -20.19
C VAL A 4 19.73 16.16 -19.10
N VAL A 5 19.16 16.68 -18.01
CA VAL A 5 18.62 15.90 -16.89
C VAL A 5 17.11 16.03 -16.85
N GLY A 6 16.39 14.91 -16.88
CA GLY A 6 14.94 14.85 -16.78
C GLY A 6 14.46 14.96 -15.32
N THR A 7 13.76 13.91 -14.87
CA THR A 7 13.21 13.81 -13.50
C THR A 7 14.32 13.56 -12.47
N ILE A 8 14.30 14.31 -11.36
CA ILE A 8 15.19 14.11 -10.22
C ILE A 8 14.35 13.88 -8.96
N ALA A 9 14.58 12.78 -8.24
CA ALA A 9 13.95 12.50 -6.94
C ALA A 9 14.99 12.60 -5.82
N ARG A 10 14.66 13.32 -4.74
CA ARG A 10 15.54 13.52 -3.57
C ARG A 10 14.81 13.13 -2.29
N GLY A 11 15.32 12.12 -1.59
CA GLY A 11 14.89 11.83 -0.22
C GLY A 11 15.45 12.87 0.74
N LEU A 12 14.58 13.59 1.44
CA LEU A 12 14.95 14.69 2.32
C LEU A 12 15.04 14.22 3.77
N ARG A 13 16.19 14.45 4.40
CA ARG A 13 16.35 14.17 5.83
C ARG A 13 15.54 15.15 6.67
N CYS A 14 14.66 14.64 7.52
CA CYS A 14 13.87 15.46 8.43
C CYS A 14 14.13 15.11 9.91
N PRO A 15 13.71 15.97 10.86
CA PRO A 15 13.72 15.64 12.28
C PRO A 15 12.87 14.41 12.60
N ILE A 16 13.09 13.81 13.77
CA ILE A 16 12.22 12.75 14.29
C ILE A 16 10.84 13.35 14.57
N ILE A 17 9.83 12.86 13.84
CA ILE A 17 8.43 13.27 14.01
C ILE A 17 7.85 12.64 15.26
N ASN A 18 7.12 13.39 16.07
CA ASN A 18 6.46 12.93 17.28
C ASN A 18 4.96 13.17 17.21
N LYS A 19 4.23 12.49 18.09
CA LYS A 19 2.79 12.70 18.27
C LYS A 19 2.52 14.15 18.65
N GLY A 20 1.60 14.78 17.94
CA GLY A 20 1.20 16.18 18.15
C GLY A 20 2.02 17.19 17.35
N ASP A 21 3.05 16.77 16.61
CA ASP A 21 3.80 17.66 15.74
C ASP A 21 2.94 18.18 14.59
N ARG A 22 3.17 19.44 14.19
CA ARG A 22 2.59 20.00 12.97
C ARG A 22 3.41 19.53 11.78
N ILE A 23 2.95 18.45 11.16
CA ILE A 23 3.67 17.80 10.06
C ILE A 23 3.89 18.74 8.88
N GLU A 24 2.96 19.66 8.64
CA GLU A 24 3.02 20.64 7.57
C GLU A 24 4.25 21.55 7.71
N ASP A 25 4.47 22.09 8.92
CA ASP A 25 5.60 22.97 9.22
C ASP A 25 6.92 22.22 9.01
N ILE A 26 7.00 20.96 9.47
CA ILE A 26 8.22 20.14 9.34
C ILE A 26 8.51 19.82 7.87
N VAL A 27 7.49 19.51 7.07
CA VAL A 27 7.67 19.23 5.64
C VAL A 27 8.17 20.47 4.92
N VAL A 28 7.53 21.62 5.14
CA VAL A 28 7.92 22.90 4.54
C VAL A 28 9.36 23.25 4.89
N ASP A 29 9.71 23.22 6.18
CA ASP A 29 11.05 23.57 6.65
C ASP A 29 12.11 22.63 6.07
N SER A 30 11.81 21.33 5.96
CA SER A 30 12.71 20.34 5.37
C SER A 30 12.94 20.60 3.87
N VAL A 31 11.89 20.94 3.11
CA VAL A 31 11.99 21.26 1.69
C VAL A 31 12.80 22.52 1.45
N LEU A 32 12.53 23.59 2.19
CA LEU A 32 13.23 24.87 2.05
C LEU A 32 14.70 24.75 2.44
N LYS A 33 14.98 24.09 3.56
CA LYS A 33 16.35 23.84 4.00
C LYS A 33 17.12 22.99 3.00
N ALA A 34 16.51 21.96 2.43
CA ALA A 34 17.15 21.14 1.40
C ALA A 34 17.46 21.98 0.15
N ALA A 35 16.51 22.81 -0.31
CA ALA A 35 16.72 23.69 -1.46
C ALA A 35 17.89 24.67 -1.24
N GLU A 36 17.99 25.26 -0.05
CA GLU A 36 19.07 26.16 0.33
C GLU A 36 20.43 25.45 0.39
N VAL A 37 20.50 24.32 1.12
CA VAL A 37 21.78 23.62 1.39
C VAL A 37 22.31 22.90 0.16
N GLU A 38 21.45 22.25 -0.62
CA GLU A 38 21.83 21.50 -1.82
C GLU A 38 21.83 22.37 -3.09
N GLY A 39 21.41 23.63 -2.99
CA GLY A 39 21.51 24.62 -4.06
C GLY A 39 20.59 24.37 -5.26
N PHE A 40 19.39 23.80 -5.04
CA PHE A 40 18.38 23.67 -6.09
C PHE A 40 17.24 24.69 -5.91
N THR A 41 16.59 25.05 -7.02
CA THR A 41 15.46 25.98 -7.00
C THR A 41 14.15 25.21 -7.07
N ILE A 42 13.15 25.63 -6.29
CA ILE A 42 11.80 25.09 -6.36
C ILE A 42 11.08 25.75 -7.55
N GLN A 43 10.36 24.94 -8.34
CA GLN A 43 9.62 25.39 -9.51
C GLN A 43 8.13 25.05 -9.41
N ASN A 44 7.33 25.68 -10.28
CA ASN A 44 5.92 25.29 -10.41
C ASN A 44 5.83 23.84 -10.89
N LYS A 45 4.87 23.08 -10.34
CA LYS A 45 4.65 21.65 -10.61
C LYS A 45 5.78 20.70 -10.17
N ASP A 46 6.80 21.19 -9.46
CA ASP A 46 7.62 20.27 -8.65
C ASP A 46 6.73 19.58 -7.61
N ILE A 47 7.13 18.40 -7.15
CA ILE A 47 6.28 17.56 -6.30
C ILE A 47 6.95 17.33 -4.95
N VAL A 48 6.21 17.56 -3.87
CA VAL A 48 6.59 17.19 -2.50
C VAL A 48 5.73 16.01 -2.07
N THR A 49 6.36 14.90 -1.71
CA THR A 49 5.64 13.74 -1.18
C THR A 49 6.06 13.47 0.26
N VAL A 50 5.13 13.03 1.08
CA VAL A 50 5.36 12.69 2.50
C VAL A 50 4.78 11.31 2.78
N THR A 51 5.54 10.42 3.44
CA THR A 51 5.03 9.08 3.73
C THR A 51 3.83 9.13 4.68
N GLU A 52 2.86 8.24 4.47
CA GLU A 52 1.72 8.01 5.35
C GLU A 52 2.19 7.89 6.81
N SER A 53 3.34 7.22 6.99
CA SER A 53 3.82 6.72 8.27
C SER A 53 4.12 7.86 9.23
N VAL A 54 4.66 8.97 8.72
CA VAL A 54 4.97 10.15 9.53
C VAL A 54 3.76 11.04 9.74
N VAL A 55 2.82 11.08 8.79
CA VAL A 55 1.53 11.76 8.97
C VAL A 55 0.74 11.07 10.08
N ALA A 56 0.63 9.73 10.05
CA ALA A 56 -0.04 8.95 11.08
C ALA A 56 0.63 9.10 12.46
N ARG A 57 1.96 9.18 12.49
CA ARG A 57 2.73 9.40 13.73
C ARG A 57 2.46 10.78 14.33
N ALA A 58 2.48 11.83 13.51
CA ALA A 58 2.13 13.19 13.93
C ALA A 58 0.70 13.27 14.47
N GLN A 59 -0.25 12.61 13.80
CA GLN A 59 -1.65 12.53 14.25
C GLN A 59 -1.82 11.79 15.58
N GLY A 60 -0.87 10.92 15.96
CA GLY A 60 -1.03 10.09 17.14
C GLY A 60 -2.12 9.04 16.99
N ASN A 61 -2.37 8.55 15.77
CA ASN A 61 -3.46 7.63 15.45
C ASN A 61 -3.08 6.19 15.84
N TYR A 62 -3.16 5.88 17.14
CA TYR A 62 -2.75 4.59 17.71
C TYR A 62 -3.92 3.86 18.38
N ALA A 63 -3.88 2.53 18.35
CA ALA A 63 -4.83 1.69 19.08
C ALA A 63 -4.13 0.46 19.67
N THR A 64 -4.60 0.00 20.83
CA THR A 64 -4.08 -1.20 21.49
C THR A 64 -4.86 -2.44 21.06
N ILE A 65 -4.32 -3.62 21.35
CA ILE A 65 -5.04 -4.88 21.18
C ILE A 65 -6.37 -4.91 21.97
N ASP A 66 -6.49 -4.17 23.07
CA ASP A 66 -7.74 -4.08 23.85
C ASP A 66 -8.84 -3.33 23.10
N HIS A 67 -8.48 -2.24 22.42
CA HIS A 67 -9.44 -1.51 21.57
C HIS A 67 -9.91 -2.40 20.41
N ILE A 68 -8.99 -3.13 19.77
CA ILE A 68 -9.31 -4.09 18.71
C ILE A 68 -10.24 -5.19 19.25
N ALA A 69 -9.89 -5.79 20.39
CA ALA A 69 -10.66 -6.87 21.01
C ALA A 69 -12.08 -6.43 21.36
N LYS A 70 -12.24 -5.23 21.93
CA LYS A 70 -13.56 -4.67 22.26
C LYS A 70 -14.43 -4.48 21.01
N ASP A 71 -13.84 -4.00 19.92
CA ASP A 71 -14.57 -3.81 18.67
C ASP A 71 -14.95 -5.14 18.00
N VAL A 72 -14.04 -6.11 18.03
CA VAL A 72 -14.30 -7.48 17.55
C VAL A 72 -15.42 -8.13 18.36
N GLN A 73 -15.38 -8.06 19.69
CA GLN A 73 -16.44 -8.59 20.56
C GLN A 73 -17.78 -7.90 20.29
N ALA A 74 -17.80 -6.58 20.08
CA ALA A 74 -19.04 -5.85 19.77
C ALA A 74 -19.67 -6.29 18.45
N LYS A 75 -18.84 -6.61 17.44
CA LYS A 75 -19.28 -7.01 16.10
C LYS A 75 -19.66 -8.48 15.99
N PHE A 76 -18.92 -9.36 16.66
CA PHE A 76 -19.06 -10.81 16.51
C PHE A 76 -19.74 -11.48 17.70
N GLY A 77 -19.63 -10.94 18.92
CA GLY A 77 -20.10 -11.58 20.13
C GLY A 77 -19.39 -12.91 20.39
N ASP A 78 -20.14 -13.92 20.83
CA ASP A 78 -19.61 -15.23 21.19
C ASP A 78 -19.57 -16.24 20.03
N ASP A 79 -19.61 -15.75 18.78
CA ASP A 79 -19.54 -16.58 17.59
C ASP A 79 -18.12 -17.15 17.40
N THR A 80 -18.02 -18.29 16.71
CA THR A 80 -16.76 -18.68 16.07
C THR A 80 -16.47 -17.74 14.91
N ILE A 81 -15.30 -17.13 14.87
CA ILE A 81 -14.91 -16.19 13.82
C ILE A 81 -14.05 -16.90 12.78
N GLY A 82 -14.46 -16.83 11.52
CA GLY A 82 -13.64 -17.23 10.39
C GLY A 82 -12.74 -16.06 10.02
N VAL A 83 -11.44 -16.17 10.27
CA VAL A 83 -10.45 -15.14 9.91
C VAL A 83 -9.79 -15.58 8.62
N ILE A 84 -10.02 -14.86 7.52
CA ILE A 84 -9.65 -15.34 6.19
C ILE A 84 -8.72 -14.39 5.44
N PHE A 85 -7.83 -14.96 4.64
CA PHE A 85 -6.97 -14.26 3.68
C PHE A 85 -6.13 -13.12 4.27
N PRO A 86 -5.54 -13.26 5.47
CA PRO A 86 -4.63 -12.24 5.95
C PRO A 86 -3.36 -12.20 5.09
N ILE A 87 -2.78 -11.02 4.97
CA ILE A 87 -1.39 -10.94 4.53
C ILE A 87 -0.47 -11.49 5.63
N LEU A 88 0.50 -12.29 5.23
CA LEU A 88 1.43 -12.99 6.10
C LEU A 88 2.61 -12.07 6.43
N SER A 89 2.31 -10.95 7.09
CA SER A 89 3.30 -10.01 7.58
C SER A 89 3.23 -9.86 9.09
N ARG A 90 4.33 -10.19 9.77
CA ARG A 90 4.46 -9.96 11.23
C ARG A 90 4.28 -8.50 11.61
N ASN A 91 4.64 -7.58 10.72
CA ASN A 91 4.53 -6.15 10.96
C ASN A 91 3.10 -5.61 10.76
N ARG A 92 2.34 -6.18 9.80
CA ARG A 92 1.00 -5.70 9.45
C ARG A 92 -0.13 -6.45 10.14
N PHE A 93 0.04 -7.77 10.39
CA PHE A 93 -1.07 -8.62 10.83
C PHE A 93 -0.91 -9.20 12.24
N ALA A 94 0.31 -9.42 12.76
CA ALA A 94 0.49 -10.12 14.04
C ALA A 94 -0.25 -9.45 15.21
N VAL A 95 -0.04 -8.15 15.42
CA VAL A 95 -0.70 -7.41 16.53
C VAL A 95 -2.21 -7.30 16.29
N CYS A 96 -2.63 -7.14 15.03
CA CYS A 96 -4.05 -7.18 14.66
C CYS A 96 -4.68 -8.53 15.06
N LEU A 97 -4.03 -9.64 14.73
CA LEU A 97 -4.49 -10.98 15.07
C LEU A 97 -4.55 -11.19 16.59
N SER A 98 -3.56 -10.71 17.34
CA SER A 98 -3.60 -10.76 18.82
C SER A 98 -4.82 -10.02 19.38
N GLY A 99 -5.14 -8.83 18.86
CA GLY A 99 -6.35 -8.10 19.22
C GLY A 99 -7.64 -8.81 18.83
N ILE A 100 -7.68 -9.40 17.62
CA ILE A 100 -8.82 -10.20 17.14
C ILE A 100 -9.03 -11.43 18.02
N ALA A 101 -7.95 -12.17 18.33
CA ALA A 101 -7.98 -13.34 19.20
C ALA A 101 -8.51 -12.98 20.58
N LYS A 102 -7.98 -11.92 21.19
CA LYS A 102 -8.43 -11.46 22.52
C LYS A 102 -9.93 -11.12 22.59
N GLY A 103 -10.53 -10.70 21.47
CA GLY A 103 -11.96 -10.41 21.35
C GLY A 103 -12.81 -11.55 20.78
N ALA A 104 -12.24 -12.74 20.58
CA ALA A 104 -12.91 -13.87 19.94
C ALA A 104 -13.09 -15.04 20.91
N LYS A 105 -14.14 -15.83 20.70
CA LYS A 105 -14.36 -17.08 21.45
C LYS A 105 -13.58 -18.27 20.86
N LYS A 106 -13.61 -18.40 19.53
CA LYS A 106 -12.89 -19.41 18.74
C LYS A 106 -12.55 -18.80 17.38
N ILE A 107 -11.39 -19.13 16.84
CA ILE A 107 -10.98 -18.71 15.49
C ILE A 107 -10.80 -19.93 14.59
N VAL A 108 -11.32 -19.83 13.38
CA VAL A 108 -10.92 -20.68 12.26
C VAL A 108 -10.11 -19.80 11.31
N LEU A 109 -8.81 -20.02 11.26
CA LEU A 109 -7.86 -19.25 10.46
C LEU A 109 -7.70 -19.92 9.09
N MET A 110 -8.21 -19.28 8.04
CA MET A 110 -8.09 -19.76 6.67
C MET A 110 -7.02 -18.98 5.92
N LEU A 111 -5.93 -19.67 5.58
CA LEU A 111 -4.79 -19.10 4.86
C LEU A 111 -4.89 -19.42 3.37
N SER A 112 -4.62 -18.42 2.53
CA SER A 112 -4.39 -18.63 1.10
C SER A 112 -3.08 -19.38 0.87
N TYR A 113 -3.02 -20.19 -0.19
CA TYR A 113 -1.80 -20.92 -0.57
C TYR A 113 -1.72 -21.05 -2.10
N PRO A 114 -0.53 -21.02 -2.73
CA PRO A 114 0.81 -21.05 -2.13
C PRO A 114 1.21 -19.77 -1.41
N SER A 115 0.56 -18.64 -1.70
CA SER A 115 0.85 -17.33 -1.11
C SER A 115 -0.40 -16.52 -0.80
N ASP A 116 -0.22 -15.47 -0.01
CA ASP A 116 -1.26 -14.47 0.28
C ASP A 116 -1.50 -13.50 -0.90
N GLU A 117 -2.37 -12.50 -0.68
CA GLU A 117 -2.72 -11.50 -1.71
C GLU A 117 -1.51 -10.72 -2.25
N VAL A 118 -0.50 -10.46 -1.40
CA VAL A 118 0.69 -9.70 -1.79
C VAL A 118 1.83 -10.62 -2.22
N GLY A 119 1.64 -11.94 -2.26
CA GLY A 119 2.64 -12.89 -2.74
C GLY A 119 3.64 -13.34 -1.66
N ASN A 120 3.28 -13.25 -0.38
CA ASN A 120 4.06 -13.87 0.69
C ASN A 120 3.80 -15.38 0.71
N HIS A 121 4.83 -16.19 0.46
CA HIS A 121 4.69 -17.63 0.21
C HIS A 121 4.72 -18.45 1.51
N LEU A 122 3.78 -19.38 1.63
CA LEU A 122 3.82 -20.49 2.59
C LEU A 122 4.56 -21.71 2.02
N VAL A 123 4.40 -21.95 0.71
CA VAL A 123 5.00 -23.05 -0.04
C VAL A 123 5.44 -22.57 -1.41
N ASP A 124 6.46 -23.24 -1.95
CA ASP A 124 6.92 -23.01 -3.31
C ASP A 124 5.99 -23.64 -4.35
N LEU A 125 5.90 -23.03 -5.53
CA LEU A 125 5.05 -23.50 -6.63
C LEU A 125 5.49 -24.87 -7.16
N ASP A 126 6.80 -25.12 -7.28
CA ASP A 126 7.31 -26.39 -7.79
C ASP A 126 6.94 -27.53 -6.82
N THR A 127 6.91 -27.24 -5.51
CA THR A 127 6.47 -28.21 -4.50
C THR A 127 4.98 -28.56 -4.63
N LEU A 128 4.12 -27.61 -5.04
CA LEU A 128 2.71 -27.91 -5.31
C LEU A 128 2.57 -28.89 -6.49
N ASP A 129 3.30 -28.62 -7.57
CA ASP A 129 3.29 -29.45 -8.77
C ASP A 129 3.81 -30.87 -8.50
N GLU A 130 4.93 -30.98 -7.76
CA GLU A 130 5.51 -32.28 -7.35
C GLU A 130 4.56 -33.11 -6.50
N LYS A 131 3.75 -32.46 -5.65
CA LYS A 131 2.79 -33.12 -4.76
C LYS A 131 1.41 -33.33 -5.42
N GLY A 132 1.19 -32.80 -6.61
CA GLY A 132 -0.08 -32.87 -7.33
C GLY A 132 -1.22 -32.13 -6.62
N ILE A 133 -0.91 -31.11 -5.83
CA ILE A 133 -1.89 -30.32 -5.06
C ILE A 133 -2.32 -29.11 -5.89
N ASN A 134 -3.63 -28.96 -6.11
CA ASN A 134 -4.18 -27.84 -6.85
C ASN A 134 -4.71 -26.75 -5.89
N PRO A 135 -4.01 -25.61 -5.75
CA PRO A 135 -4.43 -24.54 -4.85
C PRO A 135 -5.76 -23.88 -5.25
N TRP A 136 -6.24 -24.11 -6.47
CA TRP A 136 -7.50 -23.57 -6.97
C TRP A 136 -8.70 -24.47 -6.71
N THR A 137 -8.53 -25.67 -6.19
CA THR A 137 -9.65 -26.58 -5.93
C THR A 137 -9.55 -27.26 -4.58
N ASP A 138 -8.34 -27.56 -4.15
CA ASP A 138 -8.13 -28.37 -2.96
C ASP A 138 -8.32 -27.52 -1.71
N VAL A 139 -8.78 -28.18 -0.65
CA VAL A 139 -8.91 -27.62 0.68
C VAL A 139 -8.11 -28.52 1.60
N LEU A 140 -7.18 -27.94 2.35
CA LEU A 140 -6.31 -28.70 3.24
C LEU A 140 -6.58 -28.29 4.69
N THR A 141 -6.63 -29.29 5.56
CA THR A 141 -6.45 -29.08 7.00
C THR A 141 -4.97 -28.82 7.31
N GLU A 142 -4.67 -28.24 8.47
CA GLU A 142 -3.29 -28.13 8.98
C GLU A 142 -2.53 -29.45 8.89
N LYS A 143 -3.14 -30.56 9.34
CA LYS A 143 -2.50 -31.87 9.28
C LYS A 143 -2.12 -32.27 7.85
N GLN A 144 -3.05 -32.16 6.89
CA GLN A 144 -2.78 -32.48 5.49
C GLN A 144 -1.70 -31.56 4.90
N PHE A 145 -1.76 -30.27 5.20
CA PHE A 145 -0.75 -29.31 4.77
C PHE A 145 0.64 -29.71 5.28
N ARG A 146 0.76 -30.05 6.58
CA ARG A 146 2.02 -30.50 7.20
C ARG A 146 2.50 -31.84 6.63
N GLU A 147 1.61 -32.76 6.30
CA GLU A 147 1.97 -34.04 5.67
C GLU A 147 2.54 -33.85 4.25
N HIS A 148 1.99 -32.91 3.48
CA HIS A 148 2.46 -32.61 2.13
C HIS A 148 3.75 -31.79 2.12
N PHE A 149 3.84 -30.77 2.98
CA PHE A 149 4.84 -29.70 2.87
C PHE A 149 5.77 -29.56 4.07
N GLY A 150 5.47 -30.18 5.21
CA GLY A 150 6.26 -30.07 6.44
C GLY A 150 6.15 -28.70 7.12
N TYR A 151 7.24 -28.30 7.77
CA TYR A 151 7.36 -27.06 8.56
C TYR A 151 8.23 -26.05 7.82
N ASN A 152 7.65 -25.40 6.81
CA ASN A 152 8.36 -24.44 5.97
C ASN A 152 8.56 -23.12 6.69
N LYS A 153 9.80 -22.63 6.68
CA LYS A 153 10.18 -21.34 7.22
C LYS A 153 10.23 -20.31 6.10
N HIS A 154 9.66 -19.14 6.35
CA HIS A 154 9.67 -18.04 5.40
C HIS A 154 11.10 -17.59 5.07
N THR A 155 11.40 -17.44 3.77
CA THR A 155 12.76 -17.24 3.23
C THR A 155 13.54 -16.11 3.90
N PHE A 156 12.88 -14.99 4.20
CA PHE A 156 13.54 -13.80 4.76
C PHE A 156 13.56 -13.77 6.30
N THR A 157 12.63 -14.45 6.97
CA THR A 157 12.46 -14.32 8.43
C THR A 157 12.85 -15.57 9.19
N GLY A 158 12.92 -16.73 8.54
CA GLY A 158 13.20 -18.01 9.17
C GLY A 158 12.09 -18.51 10.10
N VAL A 159 10.89 -17.92 10.03
CA VAL A 159 9.75 -18.24 10.89
C VAL A 159 8.75 -19.11 10.14
N ASP A 160 8.22 -20.13 10.79
CA ASP A 160 7.04 -20.87 10.33
C ASP A 160 5.80 -20.02 10.64
N TYR A 161 5.21 -19.40 9.61
CA TYR A 161 4.10 -18.47 9.79
C TYR A 161 2.80 -19.14 10.23
N ILE A 162 2.59 -20.42 9.89
CA ILE A 162 1.42 -21.16 10.33
C ILE A 162 1.46 -21.35 11.85
N ASP A 163 2.59 -21.86 12.36
CA ASP A 163 2.78 -22.04 13.81
C ASP A 163 2.79 -20.70 14.54
N TYR A 164 3.43 -19.69 13.96
CA TYR A 164 3.48 -18.35 14.53
C TYR A 164 2.08 -17.74 14.71
N TYR A 165 1.26 -17.66 13.66
CA TYR A 165 -0.07 -17.07 13.77
C TYR A 165 -1.00 -17.90 14.67
N LYS A 166 -0.89 -19.23 14.64
CA LYS A 166 -1.64 -20.10 15.54
C LYS A 166 -1.28 -19.83 17.00
N SER A 167 0.01 -19.72 17.32
CA SER A 167 0.49 -19.44 18.68
C SER A 167 -0.01 -18.10 19.22
N LEU A 168 -0.13 -17.06 18.38
CA LEU A 168 -0.67 -15.76 18.78
C LEU A 168 -2.14 -15.83 19.20
N VAL A 169 -2.93 -16.71 18.59
CA VAL A 169 -4.33 -16.92 18.98
C VAL A 169 -4.40 -17.72 20.29
N GLU A 170 -3.63 -18.81 20.38
CA GLU A 170 -3.62 -19.71 21.54
C GLU A 170 -3.08 -19.05 22.81
N GLU A 171 -2.21 -18.05 22.71
CA GLU A 171 -1.70 -17.26 23.85
C GLU A 171 -2.83 -16.61 24.67
N TYR A 172 -3.97 -16.28 24.04
CA TYR A 172 -5.14 -15.73 24.70
C TYR A 172 -6.14 -16.79 25.19
N GLY A 173 -5.74 -18.07 25.17
CA GLY A 173 -6.61 -19.20 25.55
C GLY A 173 -7.74 -19.46 24.55
N VAL A 174 -7.60 -18.97 23.32
CA VAL A 174 -8.60 -19.12 22.25
C VAL A 174 -8.25 -20.30 21.37
N GLU A 175 -9.23 -21.17 21.11
CA GLU A 175 -9.06 -22.30 20.20
C GLU A 175 -8.84 -21.78 18.77
N CYS A 176 -7.79 -22.29 18.11
CA CYS A 176 -7.42 -21.93 16.75
C CYS A 176 -7.37 -23.17 15.86
N GLU A 177 -8.24 -23.22 14.86
CA GLU A 177 -8.25 -24.24 13.82
C GLU A 177 -7.70 -23.64 12.52
N VAL A 178 -6.66 -24.22 11.93
CA VAL A 178 -6.05 -23.72 10.70
C VAL A 178 -6.45 -24.58 9.49
N ILE A 179 -6.93 -23.92 8.45
CA ILE A 179 -7.29 -24.52 7.16
C ILE A 179 -6.69 -23.71 6.01
N PHE A 180 -6.61 -24.32 4.82
CA PHE A 180 -6.02 -23.71 3.63
C PHE A 180 -7.00 -23.81 2.47
N SER A 181 -7.31 -22.68 1.86
CA SER A 181 -8.16 -22.59 0.67
C SER A 181 -7.98 -21.23 0.02
N ASN A 182 -8.14 -21.14 -1.30
CA ASN A 182 -8.23 -19.86 -2.01
C ASN A 182 -9.69 -19.47 -2.32
N HIS A 183 -10.67 -20.22 -1.81
CA HIS A 183 -12.09 -19.95 -2.01
C HIS A 183 -12.72 -19.42 -0.72
N PRO A 184 -13.25 -18.19 -0.71
CA PRO A 184 -13.81 -17.62 0.52
C PRO A 184 -15.01 -18.43 1.03
N LYS A 185 -15.74 -19.12 0.15
CA LYS A 185 -16.91 -19.91 0.55
C LYS A 185 -16.57 -21.07 1.49
N THR A 186 -15.35 -21.60 1.41
CA THR A 186 -14.90 -22.74 2.23
C THR A 186 -15.08 -22.45 3.73
N ILE A 187 -14.83 -21.22 4.17
CA ILE A 187 -14.98 -20.86 5.59
C ILE A 187 -16.43 -20.97 6.10
N LEU A 188 -17.42 -20.92 5.22
CA LEU A 188 -18.84 -21.01 5.58
C LEU A 188 -19.28 -22.40 6.03
N GLU A 189 -18.46 -23.43 5.79
CA GLU A 189 -18.65 -24.77 6.36
C GLU A 189 -18.36 -24.78 7.87
N TYR A 190 -17.60 -23.80 8.36
CA TYR A 190 -17.15 -23.70 9.74
C TYR A 190 -17.91 -22.62 10.52
N THR A 191 -18.23 -21.50 9.90
CA THR A 191 -18.96 -20.40 10.53
C THR A 191 -19.55 -19.42 9.53
N LYS A 192 -20.66 -18.77 9.90
CA LYS A 192 -21.29 -17.69 9.14
C LYS A 192 -20.80 -16.30 9.54
N SER A 193 -19.90 -16.23 10.51
CA SER A 193 -19.34 -15.00 11.08
C SER A 193 -17.88 -14.90 10.67
N VAL A 194 -17.58 -13.99 9.73
CA VAL A 194 -16.32 -13.97 8.99
C VAL A 194 -15.70 -12.57 9.02
N LEU A 195 -14.40 -12.53 9.31
CA LEU A 195 -13.54 -11.36 9.17
C LEU A 195 -12.62 -11.55 7.96
N CYS A 196 -12.83 -10.75 6.91
CA CYS A 196 -12.01 -10.74 5.70
C CYS A 196 -10.78 -9.83 5.90
N CYS A 197 -9.59 -10.40 5.77
CA CYS A 197 -8.32 -9.70 6.00
C CYS A 197 -7.55 -9.38 4.71
N ASP A 198 -8.10 -9.74 3.55
CA ASP A 198 -7.59 -9.29 2.26
C ASP A 198 -7.70 -7.76 2.15
N ILE A 199 -6.75 -7.14 1.46
CA ILE A 199 -6.69 -5.71 1.25
C ILE A 199 -7.48 -5.38 -0.01
N HIS A 200 -6.95 -5.66 -1.18
CA HIS A 200 -7.46 -5.12 -2.45
C HIS A 200 -8.69 -5.87 -2.97
N SER A 201 -8.85 -7.13 -2.59
CA SER A 201 -9.95 -8.01 -3.00
C SER A 201 -11.13 -8.05 -2.01
N ARG A 202 -11.05 -7.32 -0.88
CA ARG A 202 -12.01 -7.36 0.25
C ARG A 202 -13.47 -7.25 -0.15
N ASP A 203 -13.79 -6.34 -1.06
CA ASP A 203 -15.18 -6.12 -1.47
C ASP A 203 -15.73 -7.27 -2.30
N ARG A 204 -14.88 -7.90 -3.13
CA ARG A 204 -15.24 -9.12 -3.84
C ARG A 204 -15.45 -10.26 -2.85
N THR A 205 -14.55 -10.42 -1.88
CA THR A 205 -14.62 -11.46 -0.85
C THR A 205 -15.90 -11.34 -0.02
N LYS A 206 -16.19 -10.15 0.53
CA LYS A 206 -17.43 -9.86 1.28
C LYS A 206 -18.69 -10.16 0.45
N ARG A 207 -18.72 -9.75 -0.81
CA ARG A 207 -19.85 -10.01 -1.72
C ARG A 207 -20.08 -11.51 -1.93
N ILE A 208 -19.01 -12.29 -2.12
CA ILE A 208 -19.12 -13.75 -2.29
C ILE A 208 -19.68 -14.39 -1.02
N LEU A 209 -19.16 -14.03 0.16
CA LEU A 209 -19.62 -14.60 1.43
C LEU A 209 -21.11 -14.32 1.69
N ARG A 210 -21.53 -13.05 1.52
CA ARG A 210 -22.93 -12.64 1.70
C ARG A 210 -23.87 -13.38 0.74
N ALA A 211 -23.46 -13.54 -0.52
CA ALA A 211 -24.26 -14.26 -1.51
C ALA A 211 -24.36 -15.77 -1.25
N ASN A 212 -23.57 -16.32 -0.32
CA ASN A 212 -23.53 -17.76 -0.03
C ASN A 212 -23.90 -18.06 1.44
N GLY A 213 -24.60 -17.15 2.11
CA GLY A 213 -25.19 -17.40 3.43
C GLY A 213 -24.36 -16.95 4.63
N GLY A 214 -23.31 -16.16 4.41
CA GLY A 214 -22.63 -15.44 5.49
C GLY A 214 -23.52 -14.40 6.15
N GLU A 215 -23.51 -14.34 7.49
CA GLU A 215 -24.40 -13.50 8.30
C GLU A 215 -23.66 -12.25 8.82
N LYS A 216 -22.62 -12.43 9.64
CA LYS A 216 -21.79 -11.33 10.17
C LYS A 216 -20.51 -11.23 9.35
N ILE A 217 -20.53 -10.42 8.29
CA ILE A 217 -19.42 -10.29 7.34
C ILE A 217 -18.80 -8.91 7.42
N TYR A 218 -17.64 -8.85 8.07
CA TYR A 218 -16.81 -7.66 8.23
C TYR A 218 -15.45 -7.87 7.57
N SER A 219 -14.76 -6.77 7.27
CA SER A 219 -13.36 -6.78 6.86
C SER A 219 -12.53 -5.89 7.79
N LEU A 220 -11.20 -5.89 7.65
CA LEU A 220 -10.32 -5.08 8.49
C LEU A 220 -10.66 -3.57 8.44
N ASP A 221 -11.21 -3.05 7.33
CA ASP A 221 -11.74 -1.68 7.24
C ASP A 221 -12.93 -1.39 8.14
N ASN A 222 -13.58 -2.42 8.69
CA ASN A 222 -14.68 -2.23 9.61
C ASN A 222 -14.21 -2.26 11.07
N ILE A 223 -13.01 -2.78 11.36
CA ILE A 223 -12.45 -2.81 12.72
C ILE A 223 -11.71 -1.50 12.98
N LEU A 224 -12.03 -0.82 14.08
CA LEU A 224 -11.59 0.55 14.39
C LEU A 224 -11.91 1.55 13.27
N SER A 225 -13.11 1.42 12.70
CA SER A 225 -13.70 2.44 11.81
C SER A 225 -14.23 3.66 12.57
N GLU A 226 -14.37 3.52 13.89
CA GLU A 226 -14.69 4.58 14.85
C GLU A 226 -13.80 4.43 16.10
N SER A 227 -13.72 5.48 16.91
CA SER A 227 -12.92 5.48 18.13
C SER A 227 -13.55 4.56 19.19
N ILE A 228 -12.74 3.68 19.78
CA ILE A 228 -13.12 2.81 20.87
C ILE A 228 -12.38 3.28 22.12
N ASP A 229 -13.10 3.73 23.14
CA ASP A 229 -12.53 4.23 24.40
C ASP A 229 -11.47 5.34 24.21
N GLY A 230 -11.65 6.17 23.18
CA GLY A 230 -10.71 7.26 22.85
C GLY A 230 -9.49 6.82 22.04
N SER A 231 -9.50 5.59 21.50
CA SER A 231 -8.47 5.12 20.56
C SER A 231 -8.38 5.96 19.29
N GLY A 232 -7.27 5.83 18.58
CA GLY A 232 -7.22 6.12 17.15
C GLY A 232 -8.21 5.25 16.37
N PHE A 233 -8.55 5.71 15.17
CA PHE A 233 -9.43 5.02 14.23
C PHE A 233 -9.17 5.50 12.80
N ASN A 234 -9.74 4.81 11.81
CA ASN A 234 -9.76 5.29 10.42
C ASN A 234 -11.12 4.94 9.78
N GLU A 235 -11.88 5.96 9.39
CA GLU A 235 -13.26 5.79 8.91
C GLU A 235 -13.36 5.01 7.59
N ALA A 236 -12.33 5.12 6.75
CA ALA A 236 -12.31 4.50 5.42
C ALA A 236 -11.62 3.13 5.43
N TYR A 237 -10.61 2.97 6.27
CA TYR A 237 -9.68 1.86 6.19
C TYR A 237 -9.54 1.05 7.47
N GLY A 238 -10.13 1.45 8.60
CA GLY A 238 -10.06 0.71 9.86
C GLY A 238 -8.63 0.27 10.19
N LEU A 239 -8.41 -1.05 10.30
CA LEU A 239 -7.11 -1.67 10.51
C LEU A 239 -6.26 -1.86 9.23
N LEU A 240 -6.82 -1.68 8.03
CA LEU A 240 -6.04 -1.76 6.79
C LEU A 240 -4.98 -0.64 6.75
N GLY A 241 -3.77 -0.99 6.31
CA GLY A 241 -2.63 -0.07 6.29
C GLY A 241 -2.06 0.24 7.68
N SER A 242 -2.57 -0.40 8.74
CA SER A 242 -1.95 -0.29 10.06
C SER A 242 -0.60 -1.00 10.11
N ASN A 243 0.25 -0.56 11.04
CA ASN A 243 1.58 -1.10 11.28
C ASN A 243 1.79 -1.33 12.77
N LYS A 244 2.58 -2.36 13.12
CA LYS A 244 3.03 -2.60 14.49
C LYS A 244 3.73 -1.34 15.05
N ALA A 245 3.26 -0.87 16.20
CA ALA A 245 3.88 0.24 16.94
C ALA A 245 4.63 -0.27 18.18
N THR A 246 4.01 -1.17 18.94
CA THR A 246 4.59 -1.91 20.06
C THR A 246 4.15 -3.37 19.96
N GLU A 247 4.48 -4.23 20.94
CA GLU A 247 3.97 -5.61 20.98
C GLU A 247 2.44 -5.68 21.14
N ASP A 248 1.84 -4.65 21.72
CA ASP A 248 0.43 -4.58 22.11
C ASP A 248 -0.35 -3.43 21.45
N SER A 249 0.25 -2.71 20.50
CA SER A 249 -0.40 -1.61 19.80
C SER A 249 -0.01 -1.47 18.33
N VAL A 250 -0.95 -0.91 17.57
CA VAL A 250 -0.79 -0.57 16.16
C VAL A 250 -0.84 0.94 15.97
N LYS A 251 -0.09 1.42 14.99
CA LYS A 251 -0.29 2.73 14.36
C LYS A 251 -1.20 2.53 13.16
N LEU A 252 -2.34 3.23 13.15
CA LEU A 252 -3.32 3.14 12.08
C LEU A 252 -2.89 4.01 10.89
N PHE A 253 -3.39 3.67 9.70
CA PHE A 253 -3.21 4.47 8.50
C PHE A 253 -3.72 5.90 8.73
N PRO A 254 -3.09 6.95 8.17
CA PRO A 254 -3.46 8.32 8.45
C PRO A 254 -4.84 8.63 7.92
N ARG A 255 -5.49 9.60 8.54
CA ARG A 255 -6.85 10.04 8.20
C ARG A 255 -6.89 11.54 7.99
N ASN A 256 -7.94 12.04 7.34
CA ASN A 256 -8.10 13.47 7.07
C ASN A 256 -6.81 14.11 6.49
N CYS A 257 -6.24 13.47 5.47
CA CYS A 257 -4.95 13.86 4.91
C CYS A 257 -5.05 15.05 3.93
N GLN A 258 -6.25 15.38 3.42
CA GLN A 258 -6.41 16.44 2.42
C GLN A 258 -5.98 17.82 2.96
N PRO A 259 -6.40 18.26 4.16
CA PRO A 259 -5.91 19.52 4.73
C PRO A 259 -4.38 19.56 4.88
N VAL A 260 -3.73 18.42 5.13
CA VAL A 260 -2.26 18.36 5.26
C VAL A 260 -1.58 18.74 3.95
N VAL A 261 -2.00 18.13 2.83
CA VAL A 261 -1.38 18.41 1.52
C VAL A 261 -1.69 19.82 1.02
N ASP A 262 -2.92 20.30 1.26
CA ASP A 262 -3.36 21.63 0.86
C ASP A 262 -2.58 22.72 1.62
N ASN A 263 -2.44 22.56 2.95
CA ASN A 263 -1.68 23.50 3.79
C ASN A 263 -0.19 23.53 3.42
N ILE A 264 0.43 22.38 3.15
CA ILE A 264 1.83 22.34 2.70
C ILE A 264 2.00 23.11 1.37
N GLN A 265 1.08 22.89 0.42
CA GLN A 265 1.10 23.61 -0.86
C GLN A 265 0.95 25.13 -0.64
N GLU A 266 -0.01 25.54 0.19
CA GLU A 266 -0.26 26.95 0.51
C GLU A 266 0.98 27.62 1.12
N ILE A 267 1.56 27.03 2.17
CA ILE A 267 2.73 27.60 2.86
C ILE A 267 3.94 27.67 1.92
N LEU A 268 4.18 26.64 1.10
CA LEU A 268 5.26 26.68 0.10
C LEU A 268 5.01 27.76 -0.94
N LYS A 269 3.78 27.95 -1.39
CA LYS A 269 3.41 29.01 -2.33
C LYS A 269 3.62 30.39 -1.74
N GLU A 270 3.26 30.61 -0.49
CA GLU A 270 3.51 31.87 0.22
C GLU A 270 5.01 32.17 0.35
N LYS A 271 5.82 31.17 0.72
CA LYS A 271 7.26 31.35 0.98
C LYS A 271 8.10 31.44 -0.30
N THR A 272 7.67 30.79 -1.39
CA THR A 272 8.49 30.64 -2.61
C THR A 272 7.89 31.32 -3.85
N GLY A 273 6.61 31.69 -3.80
CA GLY A 273 5.85 32.14 -4.97
C GLY A 273 5.56 31.04 -6.00
N LYS A 274 5.85 29.77 -5.69
CA LYS A 274 5.68 28.63 -6.60
C LYS A 274 4.54 27.73 -6.15
N THR A 275 3.73 27.28 -7.10
CA THR A 275 2.70 26.27 -6.85
C THR A 275 3.27 24.90 -7.16
N VAL A 276 3.66 24.18 -6.10
CA VAL A 276 4.11 22.78 -6.16
C VAL A 276 2.93 21.84 -6.00
N GLU A 277 3.05 20.59 -6.42
CA GLU A 277 2.10 19.54 -6.08
C GLU A 277 2.52 18.81 -4.81
N VAL A 278 1.55 18.35 -4.02
CA VAL A 278 1.81 17.68 -2.74
C VAL A 278 0.99 16.40 -2.64
N MET A 279 1.58 15.33 -2.11
CA MET A 279 0.83 14.10 -1.80
C MET A 279 1.33 13.41 -0.52
N VAL A 280 0.42 12.73 0.16
CA VAL A 280 0.78 11.67 1.10
C VAL A 280 0.91 10.36 0.32
N TYR A 281 2.00 9.61 0.50
CA TYR A 281 2.20 8.31 -0.16
C TYR A 281 2.30 7.17 0.86
N GLY A 282 1.63 6.05 0.58
CA GLY A 282 1.83 4.76 1.24
C GLY A 282 2.78 3.87 0.44
N ASP A 283 2.66 2.56 0.61
CA ASP A 283 3.47 1.56 -0.10
C ASP A 283 3.40 1.71 -1.63
N GLY A 284 4.54 1.55 -2.31
CA GLY A 284 4.67 1.64 -3.75
C GLY A 284 4.44 0.31 -4.47
N ALA A 285 3.65 0.28 -5.54
CA ALA A 285 3.24 -0.95 -6.25
C ALA A 285 4.36 -1.65 -7.08
N PHE A 286 5.46 -2.03 -6.42
CA PHE A 286 6.58 -2.81 -6.97
C PHE A 286 6.52 -4.26 -6.48
N LYS A 287 6.89 -5.20 -7.35
CA LYS A 287 7.04 -6.62 -7.00
C LYS A 287 8.51 -6.99 -6.94
N ASP A 288 8.98 -7.42 -5.78
CA ASP A 288 10.32 -7.96 -5.64
C ASP A 288 10.49 -9.22 -6.50
N PRO A 289 11.47 -9.27 -7.43
CA PRO A 289 11.68 -10.44 -8.26
C PRO A 289 12.24 -11.65 -7.50
N VAL A 290 12.79 -11.49 -6.29
CA VAL A 290 13.36 -12.60 -5.52
C VAL A 290 12.28 -13.29 -4.69
N GLY A 291 11.65 -12.56 -3.78
CA GLY A 291 10.58 -13.03 -2.91
C GLY A 291 9.22 -13.14 -3.59
N LYS A 292 9.05 -12.52 -4.77
CA LYS A 292 7.77 -12.43 -5.49
C LYS A 292 6.67 -11.75 -4.67
N ILE A 293 7.07 -10.89 -3.72
CA ILE A 293 6.17 -10.13 -2.85
C ILE A 293 5.96 -8.75 -3.46
N TRP A 294 4.72 -8.30 -3.50
CA TRP A 294 4.35 -6.92 -3.80
C TRP A 294 4.50 -6.07 -2.55
N GLU A 295 5.20 -4.94 -2.66
CA GLU A 295 5.21 -3.89 -1.65
C GLU A 295 3.89 -3.08 -1.76
N LEU A 296 2.76 -3.72 -1.51
CA LEU A 296 1.43 -3.10 -1.65
C LEU A 296 0.51 -3.54 -0.52
N ALA A 297 0.98 -3.38 0.72
CA ALA A 297 0.25 -3.78 1.92
C ALA A 297 -0.68 -2.66 2.46
N ASP A 298 -0.54 -1.44 1.95
CA ASP A 298 -1.49 -0.35 2.21
C ASP A 298 -2.76 -0.45 1.34
N PRO A 299 -3.90 0.07 1.83
CA PRO A 299 -5.18 0.00 1.11
C PRO A 299 -5.23 0.90 -0.14
N VAL A 300 -4.39 1.92 -0.20
CA VAL A 300 -4.22 2.84 -1.33
C VAL A 300 -2.79 3.38 -1.36
N VAL A 301 -2.27 3.69 -2.56
CA VAL A 301 -0.94 4.31 -2.70
C VAL A 301 -0.92 5.75 -2.20
N SER A 302 -2.04 6.48 -2.27
CA SER A 302 -2.10 7.86 -1.80
C SER A 302 -3.46 8.17 -1.16
N PRO A 303 -3.51 8.46 0.15
CA PRO A 303 -4.75 8.85 0.82
C PRO A 303 -5.15 10.31 0.57
N ALA A 304 -4.23 11.17 0.11
CA ALA A 304 -4.52 12.55 -0.27
C ALA A 304 -3.43 13.13 -1.17
N TYR A 305 -3.84 14.01 -2.07
CA TYR A 305 -2.95 14.69 -3.01
C TYR A 305 -3.61 15.98 -3.52
N THR A 306 -2.79 16.89 -4.06
CA THR A 306 -3.26 18.13 -4.69
C THR A 306 -3.76 17.87 -6.12
N ALA A 307 -4.66 18.73 -6.61
CA ALA A 307 -5.39 18.52 -7.87
C ALA A 307 -4.50 18.37 -9.12
N GLY A 308 -3.28 18.91 -9.12
CA GLY A 308 -2.36 18.74 -10.26
C GLY A 308 -1.83 17.31 -10.42
N LEU A 309 -2.09 16.42 -9.46
CA LEU A 309 -1.75 15.00 -9.52
C LEU A 309 -2.93 14.11 -9.96
N GLU A 310 -4.08 14.70 -10.30
CA GLU A 310 -5.22 13.96 -10.86
C GLU A 310 -4.95 13.49 -12.29
N GLY A 311 -5.45 12.29 -12.61
CA GLY A 311 -5.39 11.74 -13.96
C GLY A 311 -4.23 10.77 -14.19
N THR A 312 -3.85 10.64 -15.45
CA THR A 312 -2.86 9.68 -15.95
C THR A 312 -1.82 10.39 -16.82
N PRO A 313 -0.57 9.90 -16.90
CA PRO A 313 0.40 10.48 -17.83
C PRO A 313 -0.13 10.48 -19.26
N ASN A 314 -0.01 11.63 -19.93
CA ASN A 314 -0.19 11.75 -21.36
C ASN A 314 1.20 11.80 -22.02
N GLU A 315 1.84 10.64 -22.16
CA GLU A 315 3.17 10.50 -22.75
C GLU A 315 3.09 9.99 -24.20
N ILE A 316 4.01 10.47 -25.05
CA ILE A 316 4.17 9.97 -26.42
C ILE A 316 5.40 9.07 -26.49
N LYS A 317 5.30 7.99 -27.27
CA LYS A 317 6.44 7.13 -27.59
C LYS A 317 7.37 7.81 -28.60
N LEU A 318 8.37 8.55 -28.12
CA LEU A 318 9.38 9.20 -28.97
C LEU A 318 10.00 8.24 -29.99
N LYS A 319 10.30 7.00 -29.57
CA LYS A 319 10.82 5.96 -30.46
C LYS A 319 9.84 5.59 -31.57
N TYR A 320 8.54 5.51 -31.26
CA TYR A 320 7.53 5.21 -32.28
C TYR A 320 7.45 6.34 -33.32
N LEU A 321 7.45 7.61 -32.88
CA LEU A 321 7.47 8.76 -33.77
C LEU A 321 8.71 8.75 -34.67
N ALA A 322 9.89 8.49 -34.09
CA ALA A 322 11.15 8.45 -34.81
C ALA A 322 11.21 7.29 -35.82
N ASP A 323 10.77 6.09 -35.43
CA ASP A 323 10.89 4.88 -36.26
C ASP A 323 9.78 4.77 -37.33
N ASN A 324 8.65 5.49 -37.18
CA ASN A 324 7.49 5.37 -38.08
C ASN A 324 7.13 6.70 -38.76
N GLN A 325 6.65 7.70 -38.00
CA GLN A 325 6.14 8.94 -38.59
C GLN A 325 7.24 9.82 -39.21
N PHE A 326 8.45 9.79 -38.62
CA PHE A 326 9.58 10.62 -39.02
C PHE A 326 10.81 9.78 -39.42
N ALA A 327 10.59 8.56 -39.90
CA ALA A 327 11.66 7.60 -40.21
C ALA A 327 12.70 8.12 -41.23
N ASP A 328 12.29 9.02 -42.12
CA ASP A 328 13.16 9.64 -43.13
C ASP A 328 14.01 10.80 -42.59
N LEU A 329 13.68 11.33 -41.40
CA LEU A 329 14.36 12.48 -40.80
C LEU A 329 15.53 12.04 -39.89
N LYS A 330 16.58 12.86 -39.82
CA LYS A 330 17.76 12.60 -38.97
C LYS A 330 18.28 13.88 -38.32
N GLY A 331 19.03 13.73 -37.23
CA GLY A 331 19.70 14.83 -36.55
C GLY A 331 18.73 15.94 -36.14
N GLU A 332 19.10 17.19 -36.45
CA GLU A 332 18.31 18.38 -36.09
C GLU A 332 16.93 18.43 -36.75
N GLU A 333 16.75 17.86 -37.94
CA GLU A 333 15.45 17.83 -38.62
C GLU A 333 14.46 16.92 -37.89
N LEU A 334 14.92 15.74 -37.45
CA LEU A 334 14.13 14.82 -36.64
C LEU A 334 13.77 15.45 -35.29
N LYS A 335 14.75 16.10 -34.63
CA LYS A 335 14.54 16.79 -33.36
C LYS A 335 13.43 17.85 -33.49
N LYS A 336 13.50 18.70 -34.51
CA LYS A 336 12.48 19.74 -34.76
C LYS A 336 11.10 19.14 -35.05
N ALA A 337 11.02 18.07 -35.83
CA ALA A 337 9.76 17.42 -36.16
C ALA A 337 9.09 16.81 -34.91
N ILE A 338 9.87 16.11 -34.09
CA ILE A 338 9.40 15.55 -32.81
C ILE A 338 8.98 16.67 -31.85
N SER A 339 9.77 17.74 -31.72
CA SER A 339 9.43 18.85 -30.83
C SER A 339 8.12 19.52 -31.25
N LYS A 340 7.95 19.79 -32.55
CA LYS A 340 6.71 20.34 -33.09
C LYS A 340 5.50 19.44 -32.81
N TYR A 341 5.65 18.14 -33.00
CA TYR A 341 4.59 17.18 -32.72
C TYR A 341 4.17 17.19 -31.24
N ILE A 342 5.14 17.25 -30.32
CA ILE A 342 4.87 17.29 -28.88
C ILE A 342 4.10 18.54 -28.49
N ASP A 343 4.41 19.68 -29.09
CA ASP A 343 3.75 20.96 -28.80
C ASP A 343 2.34 21.05 -29.42
N GLU A 344 2.08 20.32 -30.51
CA GLU A 344 0.81 20.34 -31.26
C GLU A 344 -0.18 19.20 -30.88
N LYS A 345 0.24 18.25 -30.04
CA LYS A 345 -0.58 17.07 -29.70
C LYS A 345 -1.85 17.42 -28.92
N GLU A 346 -2.85 16.55 -29.01
CA GLU A 346 -4.06 16.63 -28.19
C GLU A 346 -3.82 16.21 -26.72
N ASP A 347 -4.65 16.76 -25.83
CA ASP A 347 -4.58 16.52 -24.37
C ASP A 347 -5.01 15.10 -23.97
N ASP A 348 -5.70 14.36 -24.83
CA ASP A 348 -6.07 12.95 -24.63
C ASP A 348 -5.62 12.11 -25.83
N LEU A 349 -4.71 11.15 -25.59
CA LEU A 349 -4.18 10.23 -26.60
C LEU A 349 -4.71 8.81 -26.45
N VAL A 350 -5.74 8.59 -25.62
CA VAL A 350 -6.32 7.26 -25.40
C VAL A 350 -6.82 6.67 -26.73
N GLY A 351 -6.21 5.57 -27.16
CA GLY A 351 -6.55 4.87 -28.40
C GLY A 351 -5.76 5.31 -29.64
N ALA A 352 -4.92 6.34 -29.55
CA ALA A 352 -4.00 6.71 -30.62
C ALA A 352 -2.93 5.61 -30.83
N MET A 353 -2.51 5.37 -32.08
CA MET A 353 -1.47 4.37 -32.37
C MET A 353 -0.15 4.71 -31.70
N GLU A 354 0.14 6.00 -31.55
CA GLU A 354 1.32 6.56 -30.90
C GLU A 354 1.32 6.34 -29.38
N ALA A 355 0.16 6.04 -28.79
CA ALA A 355 -0.05 5.71 -27.39
C ALA A 355 -0.26 4.19 -27.14
N GLN A 356 -0.29 3.35 -28.19
CA GLN A 356 -0.52 1.91 -28.04
C GLN A 356 0.54 1.25 -27.14
N GLY A 357 0.11 0.56 -26.09
CA GLY A 357 0.96 -0.23 -25.19
C GLY A 357 1.41 0.48 -23.91
N THR A 358 0.85 1.63 -23.57
CA THR A 358 0.88 2.15 -22.19
C THR A 358 -0.41 1.73 -21.49
N THR A 359 -0.30 1.03 -20.35
CA THR A 359 -1.46 0.87 -19.45
C THR A 359 -1.64 2.21 -18.75
N PRO A 360 -2.82 2.86 -18.83
CA PRO A 360 -3.04 4.13 -18.15
C PRO A 360 -2.94 3.90 -16.64
N ARG A 361 -1.85 4.37 -16.04
CA ARG A 361 -1.61 4.33 -14.60
C ARG A 361 -1.90 5.70 -14.02
N ARG A 362 -2.49 5.74 -12.83
CA ARG A 362 -2.72 7.02 -12.15
C ARG A 362 -1.38 7.65 -11.80
N LEU A 363 -1.29 8.97 -11.94
CA LEU A 363 -0.08 9.72 -11.58
C LEU A 363 0.34 9.44 -10.14
N THR A 364 -0.63 9.41 -9.21
CA THR A 364 -0.42 9.11 -7.80
C THR A 364 0.24 7.75 -7.56
N ASP A 365 -0.11 6.73 -8.35
CA ASP A 365 0.44 5.39 -8.17
C ASP A 365 1.90 5.33 -8.65
N LEU A 366 2.20 6.02 -9.75
CA LEU A 366 3.57 6.13 -10.29
C LEU A 366 4.48 6.97 -9.37
N ILE A 367 4.01 8.14 -8.95
CA ILE A 367 4.77 9.08 -8.12
C ILE A 367 4.93 8.53 -6.70
N GLY A 368 3.89 7.90 -6.15
CA GLY A 368 3.95 7.20 -4.87
C GLY A 368 4.98 6.07 -4.90
N SER A 369 4.97 5.25 -5.96
CA SER A 369 5.99 4.19 -6.13
C SER A 369 7.41 4.74 -6.28
N LEU A 370 7.59 5.85 -7.01
CA LEU A 370 8.89 6.53 -7.10
C LEU A 370 9.34 7.05 -5.73
N SER A 371 8.42 7.58 -4.95
CA SER A 371 8.69 8.12 -3.62
C SER A 371 9.08 7.01 -2.65
N ASP A 372 8.33 5.91 -2.62
CA ASP A 372 8.60 4.76 -1.77
C ASP A 372 9.95 4.10 -2.09
N LEU A 373 10.28 3.93 -3.38
CA LEU A 373 11.62 3.46 -3.80
C LEU A 373 12.74 4.43 -3.37
N THR A 374 12.46 5.73 -3.35
CA THR A 374 13.43 6.77 -2.97
C THR A 374 13.66 6.81 -1.46
N SER A 375 12.59 6.72 -0.66
CA SER A 375 12.69 6.64 0.81
C SER A 375 13.25 5.30 1.28
N GLY A 376 12.91 4.22 0.59
CA GLY A 376 13.23 2.85 0.95
C GLY A 376 12.44 2.33 2.16
N SER A 377 12.53 1.03 2.40
CA SER A 377 11.77 0.29 3.42
C SER A 377 12.27 0.43 4.86
N GLY A 378 13.32 1.23 5.10
CA GLY A 378 13.95 1.38 6.41
C GLY A 378 13.98 2.82 6.88
N ASP A 379 14.27 3.03 8.17
CA ASP A 379 14.37 4.36 8.78
C ASP A 379 15.66 5.10 8.34
N LYS A 380 15.74 5.45 7.05
CA LYS A 380 16.81 6.28 6.50
C LYS A 380 16.68 7.76 6.90
N GLY A 381 15.65 8.09 7.69
CA GLY A 381 15.31 9.44 8.08
C GLY A 381 14.85 10.31 6.90
N THR A 382 14.47 9.72 5.76
CA THR A 382 14.04 10.44 4.55
C THR A 382 12.55 10.22 4.20
N PRO A 383 11.60 10.53 5.11
CA PRO A 383 10.17 10.29 4.87
C PRO A 383 9.54 11.27 3.87
N ILE A 384 10.26 12.33 3.49
CA ILE A 384 9.83 13.34 2.54
C ILE A 384 10.63 13.17 1.26
N VAL A 385 9.99 13.19 0.09
CA VAL A 385 10.65 13.16 -1.21
C VAL A 385 10.31 14.41 -1.99
N PHE A 386 11.34 15.07 -2.53
CA PHE A 386 11.17 16.19 -3.45
C PHE A 386 11.52 15.75 -4.86
N ILE A 387 10.58 15.90 -5.78
CA ILE A 387 10.67 15.44 -7.16
C ILE A 387 10.61 16.65 -8.08
N GLN A 388 11.64 16.81 -8.91
CA GLN A 388 11.72 17.90 -9.88
C GLN A 388 11.56 17.40 -11.30
N GLY A 389 10.82 18.17 -12.08
CA GLY A 389 10.70 17.99 -13.52
C GLY A 389 9.97 16.72 -13.97
N TYR A 390 9.12 16.18 -13.11
CA TYR A 390 8.31 15.00 -13.42
C TYR A 390 7.39 15.24 -14.64
N PHE A 391 6.85 16.46 -14.78
CA PHE A 391 5.93 16.85 -15.85
C PHE A 391 6.61 17.52 -17.04
N ASP A 392 7.94 17.54 -17.08
CA ASP A 392 8.64 18.11 -18.21
C ASP A 392 8.59 17.16 -19.41
N ASN A 393 8.61 17.74 -20.60
CA ASN A 393 8.59 17.00 -21.86
C ASN A 393 9.94 17.17 -22.58
N TYR A 394 10.12 16.46 -23.68
CA TYR A 394 11.36 16.51 -24.47
C TYR A 394 11.67 17.91 -25.05
N THR A 395 10.71 18.84 -25.07
CA THR A 395 10.89 20.19 -25.61
C THR A 395 11.37 21.22 -24.57
N LYS A 396 11.45 20.85 -23.28
CA LYS A 396 11.75 21.75 -22.16
C LYS A 396 13.11 21.58 -21.51
#